data_AF-A0A969VXE6-F1
#
_entry.id   AF-A0A969VXE6-F1
#
_cell.length_a   1.000
_cell.length_b   1.000
_cell.length_c   1.000
_cell.angle_alpha   90.00
_cell.angle_beta   90.00
_cell.angle_gamma   90.00
#
_symmetry.space_group_name_H-M   'P 1'
#
loop_
_entity.id
_entity.type
_entity.pdbx_description
1 polymer ?
#
loop_
_entity_poly.entity_id
_entity_poly.type
_entity_poly.pdbx_seq_one_letter_code
_entity_poly.pdbx_strand_id
1 'polypeptide(L)' 'FLPNALLLPHLGYVTKENYEIFYTQMAENLKAFKEGKPIRVIQMLN' A
#
# COMPACT_ATOMS: atom_id res chain seq x y z
N PHE A 1 2.34 21.43 -24.70
CA PHE A 1 3.07 20.28 -24.10
C PHE A 1 4.32 20.82 -23.40
N LEU A 2 4.67 20.36 -22.19
CA LEU A 2 5.82 20.86 -21.40
C LEU A 2 7.12 20.15 -21.87
N PRO A 3 8.07 20.86 -22.51
CA PRO A 3 9.18 20.21 -23.21
C PRO A 3 10.28 19.66 -22.30
N ASN A 4 10.37 20.14 -21.05
CA ASN A 4 11.44 19.80 -20.09
C ASN A 4 10.91 19.07 -18.85
N ALA A 5 9.74 18.43 -18.95
CA ALA A 5 9.14 17.69 -17.85
C ALA A 5 9.25 16.18 -18.10
N LEU A 6 9.87 15.45 -17.17
CA LEU A 6 9.77 14.00 -17.09
C LEU A 6 8.72 13.66 -16.02
N LEU A 7 7.56 13.19 -16.46
CA LEU A 7 6.46 12.82 -15.59
C LEU A 7 6.33 11.30 -15.56
N LEU A 8 6.16 10.74 -14.36
CA LEU A 8 5.92 9.32 -14.16
C LEU A 8 4.53 9.13 -13.54
N PRO A 9 3.75 8.13 -13.97
CA PRO A 9 2.40 7.87 -13.47
C PRO A 9 2.44 7.15 -12.10
N HIS A 10 2.94 7.82 -11.06
CA HIS A 10 3.00 7.28 -9.69
C HIS A 10 3.72 5.92 -9.58
N LEU A 11 4.88 5.80 -10.23
CA LEU A 11 5.65 4.53 -10.31
C LEU A 11 6.57 4.26 -9.11
N GLY A 12 6.60 5.13 -8.09
CA GLY A 12 7.58 5.07 -7.00
C GLY A 12 7.62 3.75 -6.22
N TYR A 13 6.51 3.01 -6.20
CA TYR A 13 6.39 1.71 -5.52
C TYR A 13 5.99 0.55 -6.44
N VAL A 14 6.01 0.75 -7.76
CA VAL A 14 5.53 -0.25 -8.72
C VAL A 14 6.65 -1.26 -9.03
N THR A 15 6.90 -2.16 -8.08
CA THR A 15 7.80 -3.30 -8.21
C THR A 15 7.10 -4.58 -7.78
N LYS A 16 7.62 -5.73 -8.23
CA LYS A 16 7.08 -7.04 -7.86
C LYS A 16 7.14 -7.25 -6.35
N GLU A 17 8.27 -6.93 -5.73
CA GLU A 17 8.55 -7.12 -4.31
C GLU A 17 7.59 -6.28 -3.43
N ASN A 18 7.33 -5.02 -3.84
CA ASN A 18 6.37 -4.18 -3.14
C ASN A 18 4.95 -4.73 -3.27
N TYR A 19 4.56 -5.19 -4.46
CA TYR A 19 3.23 -5.78 -4.68
C TYR A 19 3.03 -7.06 -3.87
N GLU A 20 4.04 -7.94 -3.81
CA GLU A 20 4.00 -9.14 -2.98
C GLU A 20 3.72 -8.80 -1.51
N ILE A 21 4.40 -7.80 -0.95
CA ILE A 21 4.16 -7.34 0.41
C ILE A 21 2.76 -6.73 0.54
N PHE A 22 2.40 -5.79 -0.33
CA PHE A 22 1.15 -5.04 -0.23
C PHE A 22 -0.07 -5.96 -0.30
N TYR A 23 -0.16 -6.82 -1.31
CA TYR A 23 -1.32 -7.71 -1.47
C TYR A 23 -1.40 -8.79 -0.39
N THR A 24 -0.26 -9.32 0.06
CA THR A 24 -0.23 -10.27 1.18
C THR A 24 -0.75 -9.61 2.46
N GLN A 25 -0.23 -8.44 2.82
CA GLN A 25 -0.63 -7.75 4.04
C GLN A 25 -2.08 -7.23 3.97
N MET A 26 -2.56 -6.84 2.79
CA MET A 26 -3.97 -6.50 2.57
C MET A 26 -4.88 -7.68 2.90
N ALA A 27 -4.57 -8.87 2.40
CA ALA A 27 -5.35 -10.08 2.66
C ALA A 27 -5.33 -10.48 4.14
N GLU A 28 -4.17 -10.40 4.79
CA GLU A 28 -4.02 -10.64 6.23
C GLU A 28 -4.84 -9.66 7.07
N ASN A 29 -4.80 -8.36 6.76
CA ASN A 29 -5.58 -7.34 7.46
C ASN A 29 -7.08 -7.62 7.33
N LEU A 30 -7.56 -7.97 6.12
CA LEU A 30 -8.96 -8.31 5.89
C LEU A 30 -9.40 -9.52 6.72
N LYS A 31 -8.59 -10.58 6.74
CA LYS A 31 -8.87 -11.79 7.53
C LYS A 31 -8.94 -11.45 9.03
N ALA A 32 -7.92 -10.76 9.54
CA ALA A 32 -7.83 -10.43 10.96
C ALA A 32 -8.95 -9.48 11.41
N PHE A 33 -9.36 -8.55 10.55
CA PHE A 33 -10.53 -7.70 10.78
C PHE A 33 -11.83 -8.51 10.90
N LYS A 34 -12.07 -9.47 9.99
CA LYS A 34 -13.23 -10.36 10.06
C LYS A 34 -13.26 -11.23 11.31
N GLU A 35 -12.10 -11.55 11.87
CA GLU A 35 -11.94 -12.30 13.12
C GLU A 35 -12.03 -11.44 14.39
N GLY A 36 -12.28 -10.13 14.24
CA GLY A 36 -12.37 -9.18 15.37
C GLY A 36 -11.01 -8.82 15.99
N LYS A 37 -9.91 -9.12 15.30
CA LYS A 37 -8.53 -8.88 15.75
C LYS A 37 -7.79 -8.01 14.73
N PRO A 38 -8.17 -6.74 14.51
CA PRO A 38 -7.52 -5.90 13.51
C PRO A 38 -6.01 -5.77 13.80
N ILE A 39 -5.20 -5.95 12.77
CA ILE A 39 -3.74 -5.82 12.81
C ILE A 39 -3.30 -4.64 11.94
N ARG A 40 -2.09 -4.10 12.20
CA ARG A 40 -1.53 -2.95 11.47
C ARG A 40 -2.44 -1.72 11.48
N VAL A 41 -3.13 -1.49 12.61
CA VAL A 41 -4.01 -0.33 12.80
C VAL A 41 -3.18 0.94 12.78
N ILE A 42 -3.53 1.86 11.88
CA ILE A 42 -2.90 3.17 11.80
C ILE A 42 -3.40 4.00 12.98
N GLN A 43 -2.48 4.43 13.84
CA GLN A 43 -2.79 5.36 14.92
C GLN A 43 -2.70 6.79 14.37
N MET A 44 -3.70 7.61 14.70
CA MET A 44 -3.58 9.04 14.49
C MET A 44 -2.70 9.60 15.61
N LEU A 45 -1.79 10.51 15.25
CA LEU A 45 -1.09 11.31 16.26
C LEU A 45 -2.13 12.25 16.88
N ASN A 46 -2.31 12.15 18.19
CA ASN A 46 -3.12 13.08 18.98
C ASN A 46 -2.37 14.40 19.16
#